data_AF-A0A6V7LMD9-F1
#
_entry.id   AF-A0A6V7LMD9-F1
#
_cell.length_a   1.000
_cell.length_b   1.000
_cell.length_c   1.000
_cell.angle_alpha   90.00
_cell.angle_beta   90.00
_cell.angle_gamma   90.00
#
_symmetry.space_group_name_H-M   'P 1'
#
loop_
_entity.id
_entity.type
_entity.pdbx_description
1 polymer ?
#
loop_
_entity_poly.entity_id
_entity_poly.type
_entity_poly.pdbx_seq_one_letter_code
_entity_poly.pdbx_strand_id
1 'polypeptide(L)'
;EFLKYSIDLADLVGIFVVLNGIPGKGHAKVLTAGIGWAGAEVLLTRFLLLWVGARGAEFDWKYIQKSLESNISLVQHIATATLVWLWSRHDLKRGLVPLVVGMLLLTVYKPLILDMLISLLLAGPWSALLIKAVTTLFMGAITLHMYAGLAHSIGIF
;
A
#
# COMPACT_ATOMS: atom_id res chain seq x y z
N GLU A 1 12.05 -16.12 -3.90
CA GLU A 1 12.19 -15.05 -2.89
C GLU A 1 12.94 -13.84 -3.44
N PHE A 2 14.16 -13.98 -3.98
CA PHE A 2 14.93 -12.88 -4.60
C PHE A 2 14.13 -12.07 -5.64
N LEU A 3 13.46 -12.75 -6.58
CA LEU A 3 12.62 -12.10 -7.59
C LEU A 3 11.48 -11.26 -6.97
N LYS A 4 10.90 -11.72 -5.86
CA LYS A 4 9.79 -11.05 -5.18
C LYS A 4 10.27 -9.74 -4.56
N TYR A 5 11.43 -9.77 -3.89
CA TYR A 5 12.09 -8.58 -3.37
C TYR A 5 12.53 -7.60 -4.47
N SER A 6 12.98 -8.10 -5.62
CA SER A 6 13.31 -7.23 -6.77
C SER A 6 12.08 -6.50 -7.30
N ILE A 7 10.91 -7.15 -7.32
CA ILE A 7 9.65 -6.55 -7.71
C ILE A 7 9.20 -5.50 -6.69
N ASP A 8 9.27 -5.82 -5.39
CA ASP A 8 8.90 -4.87 -4.32
C ASP A 8 9.81 -3.62 -4.33
N LEU A 9 11.10 -3.78 -4.65
CA LEU A 9 12.02 -2.65 -4.84
C LEU A 9 11.71 -1.85 -6.11
N ALA A 10 11.36 -2.53 -7.21
CA ALA A 10 10.98 -1.87 -8.45
C ALA A 10 9.71 -1.01 -8.26
N ASP A 11 8.74 -1.49 -7.48
CA ASP A 11 7.52 -0.75 -7.14
C ASP A 11 7.84 0.53 -6.33
N LEU A 12 8.73 0.44 -5.34
CA LEU A 12 9.18 1.62 -4.58
C LEU A 12 9.87 2.67 -5.47
N VAL A 13 10.75 2.21 -6.36
CA VAL A 13 11.44 3.10 -7.32
C VAL A 13 10.43 3.71 -8.29
N GLY A 14 9.46 2.92 -8.78
CA GLY A 14 8.38 3.40 -9.66
C GLY A 14 7.57 4.51 -9.01
N ILE A 15 7.11 4.30 -7.77
CA ILE A 15 6.38 5.32 -7.00
C ILE A 15 7.24 6.58 -6.79
N PHE A 16 8.53 6.43 -6.49
CA PHE A 16 9.44 7.57 -6.34
C PHE A 16 9.57 8.41 -7.63
N VAL A 17 9.70 7.75 -8.79
CA VAL A 17 9.76 8.43 -10.09
C VAL A 17 8.45 9.14 -10.41
N VAL A 18 7.31 8.47 -10.20
CA VAL A 18 5.97 9.05 -10.42
C VAL A 18 5.75 10.26 -9.52
N LEU A 19 6.15 10.17 -8.25
CA LEU A 19 6.15 11.32 -7.36
C LEU A 19 7.00 12.44 -7.98
N ASN A 20 8.25 12.22 -8.35
CA ASN A 20 9.06 13.32 -8.89
C ASN A 20 8.49 13.96 -10.18
N GLY A 21 7.75 13.21 -10.99
CA GLY A 21 7.12 13.71 -12.22
C GLY A 21 5.87 14.59 -12.05
N ILE A 22 5.18 14.55 -10.89
CA ILE A 22 3.92 15.29 -10.70
C ILE A 22 4.19 16.69 -10.10
N PRO A 23 3.88 17.78 -10.85
CA PRO A 23 3.90 19.14 -10.30
C PRO A 23 2.63 19.39 -9.46
N GLY A 24 2.79 19.95 -8.25
CA GLY A 24 1.65 20.31 -7.40
C GLY A 24 1.94 20.31 -5.90
N LYS A 25 0.93 20.67 -5.10
CA LYS A 25 0.98 20.59 -3.63
C LYS A 25 1.19 19.14 -3.18
N GLY A 26 2.02 18.94 -2.16
CA GLY A 26 2.41 17.61 -1.67
C GLY A 26 1.25 16.67 -1.36
N HIS A 27 0.16 17.19 -0.78
CA HIS A 27 -1.02 16.40 -0.41
C HIS A 27 -1.72 15.79 -1.64
N ALA A 28 -1.94 16.59 -2.68
CA ALA A 28 -2.57 16.11 -3.92
C ALA A 28 -1.64 15.16 -4.67
N LYS A 29 -0.34 15.46 -4.68
CA LYS A 29 0.71 14.67 -5.33
C LYS A 29 0.81 13.25 -4.79
N VAL A 30 0.76 13.09 -3.48
CA VAL A 30 0.80 11.78 -2.83
C VAL A 30 -0.46 10.98 -3.13
N LEU A 31 -1.63 11.63 -3.08
CA LEU A 31 -2.90 10.97 -3.34
C LEU A 31 -3.01 10.52 -4.80
N THR A 32 -2.61 11.35 -5.75
CA THR A 32 -2.65 11.01 -7.18
C THR A 32 -1.67 9.89 -7.52
N ALA A 33 -0.45 9.92 -6.99
CA ALA A 33 0.53 8.85 -7.18
C ALA A 33 0.04 7.51 -6.57
N GLY A 34 -0.44 7.54 -5.32
CA GLY A 34 -0.90 6.34 -4.62
C GLY A 34 -2.15 5.72 -5.23
N ILE A 35 -3.18 6.53 -5.53
CA ILE A 35 -4.41 6.06 -6.19
C ILE A 35 -4.10 5.61 -7.63
N GLY A 36 -3.25 6.33 -8.35
CA GLY A 36 -2.87 5.99 -9.72
C GLY A 36 -2.16 4.64 -9.80
N TRP A 37 -1.18 4.40 -8.92
CA TRP A 37 -0.46 3.12 -8.86
C TRP A 37 -1.38 1.97 -8.45
N ALA A 38 -2.16 2.15 -7.39
CA ALA A 38 -3.15 1.16 -6.96
C ALA A 38 -4.17 0.85 -8.06
N GLY A 39 -4.67 1.88 -8.75
CA GLY A 39 -5.61 1.74 -9.86
C GLY A 39 -5.01 0.95 -11.01
N ALA A 40 -3.76 1.24 -11.40
CA ALA A 40 -3.05 0.50 -12.44
C ALA A 40 -2.90 -0.99 -12.07
N GLU A 41 -2.52 -1.29 -10.82
CA GLU A 41 -2.42 -2.69 -10.37
C GLU A 41 -3.77 -3.40 -10.41
N VAL A 42 -4.84 -2.79 -9.88
CA VAL A 42 -6.18 -3.41 -9.87
C VAL A 42 -6.68 -3.65 -11.29
N LEU A 43 -6.45 -2.69 -12.20
CA LEU A 43 -6.80 -2.82 -13.60
C LEU A 43 -6.04 -3.97 -14.27
N LEU A 44 -4.74 -4.09 -14.04
CA LEU A 44 -3.92 -5.13 -14.68
C LEU A 44 -4.18 -6.52 -14.08
N THR A 45 -4.42 -6.61 -12.78
CA THR A 45 -4.47 -7.90 -12.07
C THR A 45 -5.88 -8.47 -11.91
N ARG A 46 -6.90 -7.61 -11.78
CA ARG A 46 -8.24 -8.03 -11.33
C ARG A 46 -9.36 -7.64 -12.25
N PHE A 47 -9.15 -6.67 -13.16
CA PHE A 47 -10.19 -6.25 -14.11
C PHE A 47 -10.69 -7.41 -14.97
N LEU A 48 -9.77 -8.19 -15.57
CA LEU A 48 -10.13 -9.33 -16.41
C LEU A 48 -10.85 -10.44 -15.60
N LEU A 49 -10.37 -10.73 -14.39
CA LEU A 49 -10.98 -11.73 -13.51
C LEU A 49 -12.41 -11.33 -13.09
N LEU A 50 -12.62 -10.07 -12.73
CA LEU A 50 -13.94 -9.55 -12.36
C LEU A 50 -14.87 -9.41 -13.56
N TRP A 51 -14.35 -9.02 -14.73
CA TRP A 51 -15.10 -8.91 -15.96
C TRP A 51 -15.63 -10.27 -16.44
N VAL A 52 -14.77 -11.28 -16.47
CA VAL A 52 -15.16 -12.65 -16.85
C VAL A 52 -16.05 -13.28 -15.77
N GLY A 53 -15.76 -13.03 -14.49
CA GLY A 53 -16.58 -13.48 -13.36
C GLY A 53 -18.00 -12.90 -13.37
N ALA A 54 -18.15 -11.61 -13.71
CA ALA A 54 -19.46 -10.96 -13.84
C ALA A 54 -20.27 -11.44 -15.06
N ARG A 55 -19.61 -12.07 -16.05
CA ARG A 55 -20.26 -12.71 -17.19
C ARG A 55 -20.59 -14.20 -16.97
N GLY A 56 -20.06 -14.82 -15.91
CA GLY A 56 -20.36 -16.20 -15.55
C GLY A 56 -21.67 -16.33 -14.76
N ALA A 57 -22.39 -17.44 -14.93
CA ALA A 57 -23.71 -17.66 -14.33
C ALA A 57 -23.68 -18.00 -12.82
N GLU A 58 -22.51 -18.24 -12.23
CA GLU A 58 -22.36 -18.67 -10.84
C GLU A 58 -21.54 -17.66 -10.04
N PHE A 59 -22.20 -17.02 -9.07
CA PHE A 59 -21.56 -16.09 -8.15
C PHE A 59 -20.83 -16.85 -7.05
N ASP A 60 -19.49 -16.86 -7.12
CA ASP A 60 -18.62 -17.47 -6.11
C ASP A 60 -18.16 -16.42 -5.09
N TRP A 61 -18.10 -16.83 -3.82
CA TRP A 61 -17.55 -16.08 -2.69
C TRP A 61 -16.09 -15.66 -2.92
N LYS A 62 -15.37 -16.38 -3.79
CA LYS A 62 -14.02 -16.02 -4.26
C LYS A 62 -13.95 -14.60 -4.85
N TYR A 63 -14.97 -14.14 -5.57
CA TYR A 63 -14.96 -12.80 -6.17
C TYR A 63 -15.08 -11.70 -5.10
N ILE A 64 -15.90 -11.92 -4.07
CA ILE A 64 -15.99 -11.01 -2.92
C ILE A 64 -14.64 -10.93 -2.21
N GLN A 65 -14.00 -12.07 -1.94
CA GLN A 65 -12.67 -12.11 -1.31
C GLN A 65 -11.64 -11.33 -2.12
N LYS A 66 -11.65 -11.49 -3.45
CA LYS A 66 -10.74 -10.76 -4.35
C LYS A 66 -11.01 -9.27 -4.41
N SER A 67 -12.27 -8.84 -4.29
CA SER A 67 -12.63 -7.42 -4.19
C SER A 67 -12.14 -6.83 -2.86
N LEU A 68 -12.37 -7.51 -1.74
CA LEU A 68 -11.89 -7.07 -0.42
C LEU A 68 -10.36 -7.00 -0.36
N GLU A 69 -9.67 -8.02 -0.87
CA GLU A 69 -8.21 -8.02 -0.99
C GLU A 69 -7.70 -6.82 -1.81
N SER A 70 -8.50 -6.33 -2.76
CA SER A 70 -8.12 -5.23 -3.65
C SER A 70 -8.16 -3.88 -2.94
N ASN A 71 -9.15 -3.70 -2.08
CA ASN A 71 -9.29 -2.50 -1.27
C ASN A 71 -8.18 -2.44 -0.21
N ILE A 72 -7.82 -3.60 0.37
CA ILE A 72 -6.72 -3.73 1.32
C ILE A 72 -5.39 -3.34 0.64
N SER A 73 -5.11 -3.83 -0.58
CA SER A 73 -3.92 -3.43 -1.33
C SER A 73 -3.93 -1.96 -1.72
N LEU A 74 -5.08 -1.39 -2.06
CA LEU A 74 -5.19 0.04 -2.38
C LEU A 74 -4.77 0.92 -1.19
N VAL A 75 -5.25 0.62 0.01
CA VAL A 75 -4.85 1.35 1.23
C VAL A 75 -3.34 1.21 1.47
N GLN A 76 -2.79 0.02 1.23
CA GLN A 76 -1.34 -0.22 1.34
C GLN A 76 -0.54 0.67 0.38
N HIS A 77 -0.97 0.79 -0.88
CA HIS A 77 -0.28 1.61 -1.89
C HIS A 77 -0.35 3.10 -1.62
N ILE A 78 -1.47 3.58 -1.08
CA ILE A 78 -1.56 4.96 -0.61
C ILE A 78 -0.59 5.17 0.56
N ALA A 79 -0.51 4.23 1.50
CA ALA A 79 0.41 4.31 2.64
C ALA A 79 1.90 4.23 2.23
N THR A 80 2.25 3.42 1.22
CA THR A 80 3.63 3.39 0.69
C THR A 80 3.95 4.68 -0.04
N ALA A 81 3.04 5.22 -0.86
CA ALA A 81 3.24 6.49 -1.54
C ALA A 81 3.42 7.66 -0.56
N THR A 82 2.66 7.71 0.54
CA THR A 82 2.83 8.73 1.59
C THR A 82 4.19 8.59 2.28
N LEU A 83 4.63 7.37 2.59
CA LEU A 83 5.92 7.10 3.21
C LEU A 83 7.10 7.48 2.30
N VAL A 84 7.06 7.10 1.02
CA VAL A 84 8.10 7.45 0.03
C VAL A 84 8.19 8.97 -0.14
N TRP A 85 7.05 9.65 -0.21
CA TRP A 85 7.03 11.11 -0.27
C TRP A 85 7.58 11.76 0.99
N LEU A 86 7.23 11.24 2.18
CA LEU A 86 7.74 11.74 3.45
C LEU A 86 9.25 11.56 3.56
N TRP A 87 9.77 10.44 3.04
CA TRP A 87 11.21 10.15 2.98
C TRP A 87 11.96 11.06 2.01
N SER A 88 11.38 11.34 0.84
CA SER A 88 11.98 12.24 -0.16
C SER A 88 12.05 13.70 0.29
N ARG A 89 11.37 14.08 1.37
CA ARG A 89 11.27 15.47 1.82
C ARG A 89 12.41 15.83 2.77
N HIS A 90 13.13 16.91 2.45
CA HIS A 90 14.25 17.40 3.26
C HIS A 90 13.84 18.09 4.57
N ASP A 91 12.57 18.50 4.73
CA ASP A 91 12.05 19.19 5.92
C ASP A 91 11.68 18.27 7.09
N LEU A 92 11.91 16.95 6.99
CA LEU A 92 11.52 16.03 8.05
C LEU A 92 12.47 16.15 9.25
N LYS A 93 11.90 16.22 10.47
CA LYS A 93 12.68 16.17 11.72
C LYS A 93 13.59 14.94 11.69
N ARG A 94 14.90 15.13 11.92
CA ARG A 94 15.91 14.05 11.84
C ARG A 94 15.56 12.81 12.69
N GLY A 95 14.82 12.98 13.79
CA GLY A 95 14.34 11.87 14.62
C GLY A 95 13.21 11.02 14.02
N LEU A 96 12.45 11.54 13.05
CA LEU A 96 11.37 10.80 12.37
C LEU A 96 11.87 10.03 11.14
N VAL A 97 13.02 10.40 10.58
CA VAL A 97 13.66 9.71 9.45
C VAL A 97 13.87 8.21 9.70
N PRO A 98 14.46 7.76 10.82
CA PRO A 98 14.64 6.33 11.07
C PRO A 98 13.30 5.58 11.19
N LEU A 99 12.25 6.24 11.71
CA LEU A 99 10.91 5.66 11.78
C LEU A 99 10.30 5.48 10.39
N VAL A 100 10.43 6.47 9.49
CA VAL A 100 9.96 6.37 8.09
C VAL A 100 10.69 5.26 7.34
N VAL A 101 12.02 5.20 7.47
CA VAL A 101 12.83 4.15 6.83
C VAL A 101 12.46 2.76 7.37
N GLY A 102 12.27 2.64 8.69
CA GLY A 102 11.79 1.40 9.30
C GLY A 102 10.41 0.97 8.78
N MET A 103 9.48 1.92 8.60
CA MET A 103 8.18 1.65 8.00
C MET A 103 8.28 1.24 6.52
N LEU A 104 9.13 1.88 5.73
CA LEU A 104 9.36 1.49 4.33
C LEU A 104 9.94 0.08 4.23
N LEU A 105 10.92 -0.26 5.08
CA LEU A 105 11.44 -1.63 5.14
C LEU A 105 10.33 -2.61 5.53
N LEU A 106 9.50 -2.27 6.51
CA LEU A 106 8.36 -3.10 6.90
C LEU A 106 7.38 -3.32 5.73
N THR A 107 7.16 -2.32 4.87
CA THR A 107 6.29 -2.51 3.69
C THR A 107 6.83 -3.55 2.71
N VAL A 108 8.15 -3.61 2.51
CA VAL A 108 8.81 -4.58 1.61
C VAL A 108 8.78 -6.00 2.19
N TYR A 109 9.00 -6.15 3.50
CA TYR A 109 9.00 -7.47 4.14
C TYR A 109 7.61 -7.99 4.52
N LYS A 110 6.60 -7.12 4.58
CA LYS A 110 5.21 -7.47 4.91
C LYS A 110 4.65 -8.66 4.12
N PRO A 111 4.71 -8.73 2.77
CA PRO A 111 4.16 -9.87 2.03
C PRO A 111 4.80 -11.19 2.45
N LEU A 112 6.10 -11.20 2.74
CA LEU A 112 6.78 -12.40 3.23
C LEU A 112 6.31 -12.81 4.63
N ILE A 113 6.25 -11.84 5.56
CA ILE A 113 5.81 -12.09 6.94
C ILE A 113 4.37 -12.62 6.97
N LEU A 114 3.49 -12.03 6.15
CA LEU A 114 2.10 -12.46 6.07
C LEU A 114 1.93 -13.84 5.46
N ASP A 115 2.68 -14.17 4.41
CA ASP A 115 2.64 -15.51 3.81
C ASP A 115 3.15 -16.58 4.80
N MET A 116 4.21 -16.28 5.56
CA MET A 116 4.67 -17.15 6.67
C MET A 116 3.62 -17.29 7.79
N LEU A 117 3.00 -16.20 8.19
CA LEU A 117 2.00 -16.23 9.26
C LEU A 117 0.75 -17.02 8.86
N ILE A 118 0.25 -16.81 7.63
CA ILE A 118 -0.93 -17.50 7.11
C ILE A 118 -0.67 -19.01 6.97
N SER A 119 0.52 -19.39 6.49
CA SER A 119 0.92 -20.80 6.37
C SER A 119 1.09 -21.48 7.73
N LEU A 120 1.68 -20.79 8.71
CA LEU A 120 1.84 -21.31 10.07
C LEU A 120 0.50 -21.51 10.80
N LEU A 121 -0.43 -20.56 10.64
CA LEU A 121 -1.75 -20.64 11.28
C LEU A 121 -2.74 -21.55 10.55
N LEU A 122 -2.37 -22.15 9.41
CA LEU A 122 -3.29 -22.88 8.52
C LEU A 122 -4.58 -22.07 8.28
N ALA A 123 -4.42 -20.75 8.14
CA ALA A 123 -5.53 -19.81 8.17
C ALA A 123 -6.40 -19.97 6.92
N GLY A 124 -7.71 -20.14 7.12
CA GLY A 124 -8.68 -20.14 6.03
C GLY A 124 -8.71 -18.81 5.26
N PRO A 125 -9.34 -18.77 4.07
CA PRO A 125 -9.34 -17.58 3.21
C PRO A 125 -9.86 -16.31 3.90
N TRP A 126 -10.87 -16.46 4.77
CA TRP A 126 -11.49 -15.36 5.52
C TRP A 126 -10.61 -14.81 6.64
N SER A 127 -9.92 -15.69 7.38
CA SER A 127 -9.00 -15.25 8.43
C SER A 127 -7.74 -14.64 7.85
N ALA A 128 -7.24 -15.16 6.73
CA ALA A 128 -6.14 -14.56 5.99
C ALA A 128 -6.46 -13.10 5.55
N LEU A 129 -7.68 -12.85 5.04
CA LEU A 129 -8.14 -11.50 4.71
C LEU A 129 -8.17 -10.57 5.92
N LEU A 130 -8.69 -11.04 7.06
CA LEU A 130 -8.74 -10.24 8.28
C LEU A 130 -7.33 -9.86 8.77
N ILE A 131 -6.39 -10.80 8.77
CA ILE A 131 -4.99 -10.53 9.17
C ILE A 131 -4.36 -9.49 8.24
N LYS A 132 -4.56 -9.64 6.92
CA LYS A 132 -4.10 -8.64 5.93
C LYS A 132 -4.72 -7.26 6.21
N ALA A 133 -6.03 -7.20 6.47
CA ALA A 133 -6.76 -5.97 6.74
C ALA A 133 -6.27 -5.25 8.02
N VAL A 134 -6.12 -5.99 9.12
CA VAL A 134 -5.67 -5.44 10.40
C VAL A 134 -4.25 -4.88 10.29
N THR A 135 -3.35 -5.63 9.63
CA THR A 135 -1.97 -5.16 9.44
C THR A 135 -1.87 -3.96 8.49
N THR A 136 -2.67 -3.89 7.42
CA THR A 136 -2.76 -2.67 6.59
C THR A 136 -3.32 -1.49 7.35
N LEU A 137 -4.35 -1.70 8.18
CA LEU A 137 -5.00 -0.63 8.92
C LEU A 137 -4.06 -0.03 9.96
N PHE A 138 -3.35 -0.88 10.70
CA PHE A 138 -2.36 -0.43 11.67
C PHE A 138 -1.24 0.40 11.01
N MET A 139 -0.73 -0.10 9.87
CA MET A 139 0.28 0.61 9.12
C MET A 139 -0.25 1.95 8.57
N GLY A 140 -1.43 1.95 7.97
CA GLY A 140 -2.11 3.15 7.49
C GLY A 140 -2.32 4.18 8.59
N ALA A 141 -2.78 3.76 9.77
CA ALA A 141 -2.99 4.65 10.92
C ALA A 141 -1.69 5.32 11.38
N ILE A 142 -0.57 4.58 11.42
CA ILE A 142 0.73 5.16 11.79
C ILE A 142 1.20 6.14 10.72
N THR A 143 1.10 5.79 9.44
CA THR A 143 1.48 6.72 8.35
C THR A 143 0.64 8.01 8.39
N LEU A 144 -0.66 7.89 8.68
CA LEU A 144 -1.56 9.02 8.83
C LEU A 144 -1.17 9.89 10.02
N HIS A 145 -0.85 9.29 11.17
CA HIS A 145 -0.40 10.02 12.36
C HIS A 145 0.89 10.81 12.08
N MET A 146 1.86 10.20 11.37
CA MET A 146 3.09 10.88 10.96
C MET A 146 2.82 12.04 10.01
N TYR A 147 1.93 11.83 9.03
CA TYR A 147 1.55 12.84 8.06
C TYR A 147 0.78 14.01 8.70
N ALA A 148 -0.16 13.72 9.61
CA ALA A 148 -0.91 14.73 10.35
C ALA A 148 0.01 15.56 11.27
N GLY A 149 0.96 14.92 11.94
CA GLY A 149 1.98 15.60 12.75
C GLY A 149 2.86 16.54 11.91
N LEU A 150 3.19 16.15 10.68
CA LEU A 150 3.89 17.01 9.73
C LEU A 150 3.01 18.18 9.26
N ALA A 151 1.76 17.91 8.89
CA ALA A 151 0.82 18.93 8.42
C ALA A 151 0.61 20.03 9.49
N HIS A 152 0.48 19.62 10.76
CA HIS A 152 0.38 20.55 11.88
C HIS A 152 1.64 21.40 12.06
N SER A 153 2.83 20.79 11.90
CA SER A 153 4.11 21.52 11.99
C SER A 153 4.31 22.55 10.87
N ILE A 154 3.65 22.38 9.72
CA ILE A 154 3.76 23.29 8.57
C ILE A 154 2.65 24.37 8.60
N GLY A 155 1.69 24.27 9.53
CA GLY A 155 0.63 25.27 9.69
C GLY A 155 -0.41 25.28 8.58
N ILE A 156 -0.58 24.17 7.86
CA ILE A 156 -1.58 24.03 6.80
C ILE A 156 -2.89 23.55 7.46
N PHE A 157 -3.71 24.51 7.88
CA PHE A 157 -5.13 24.29 8.19
C PHE A 157 -5.98 24.73 6.99
#